data_AF-A0A3S9P5K3-F1
#
_entry.id   AF-A0A3S9P5K3-F1
#
_cell.length_a   1.000
_cell.length_b   1.000
_cell.length_c   1.000
_cell.angle_alpha   90.00
_cell.angle_beta   90.00
_cell.angle_gamma   90.00
#
_symmetry.space_group_name_H-M   'P 1'
#
loop_
_entity.id
_entity.type
_entity.pdbx_description
1 polymer ?
#
loop_
_entity_poly.entity_id
_entity_poly.type
_entity_poly.pdbx_seq_one_letter_code
_entity_poly.pdbx_strand_id
1 'polypeptide(L)'
;MNIRETRRGGTILNVQAFLAPSIRQDFKKKLYFQHTGIWAVLLLFSFVYSVIPAVSVILIGIIAFDFFKIYKLGDKEVSVQFYILGETLMVRNHDTNPDITYAEDFKVDDIEQFFIKKTGEDRYGLFAIVGRRQRVSKQILEFSSERLHEIHDLKVIIHEKLDVDVNELEGEYEGYSKKEIAEPKRNRQYFKLFNQDIKDIRQRGVITLQGDDYQIHSISQIDWENGFSSLKFALDEDNSLFYYSSVSKMYLIKEQNIHYLYDLNMYHLADDLSNIGNKLEVNGVEYYLCAINQGEYFSESTLEDDEVYQLFFENDEQDAFLRFIVINNTIKVYKGERILLHQLQNILPQVSF
;
A
#
# COMPACT_ATOMS: atom_id res chain seq x y z
N MET A 1 -14.48 11.35 -1.36
CA MET A 1 -15.03 9.97 -1.40
C MET A 1 -16.23 9.79 -0.48
N ASN A 2 -17.25 8.98 -0.85
CA ASN A 2 -18.41 8.64 -0.01
C ASN A 2 -18.56 7.13 0.14
N ILE A 3 -18.73 6.63 1.36
CA ILE A 3 -18.86 5.20 1.67
C ILE A 3 -20.28 4.90 2.12
N ARG A 4 -20.89 3.82 1.62
CA ARG A 4 -22.20 3.34 2.04
C ARG A 4 -22.18 1.84 2.23
N GLU A 5 -22.65 1.37 3.38
CA GLU A 5 -22.88 -0.05 3.61
C GLU A 5 -24.29 -0.44 3.16
N THR A 6 -24.40 -1.58 2.50
CA THR A 6 -25.67 -2.14 2.06
C THR A 6 -26.28 -2.98 3.18
N ARG A 7 -27.61 -3.09 3.20
CA ARG A 7 -28.35 -3.94 4.16
C ARG A 7 -27.97 -5.42 4.12
N ARG A 8 -27.23 -5.86 3.10
CA ARG A 8 -26.76 -7.24 2.90
C ARG A 8 -25.27 -7.42 3.21
N GLY A 9 -24.63 -6.46 3.84
CA GLY A 9 -23.22 -6.56 4.26
C GLY A 9 -22.18 -6.19 3.19
N GLY A 10 -22.60 -5.81 1.98
CA GLY A 10 -21.70 -5.28 0.96
C GLY A 10 -21.36 -3.80 1.16
N THR A 11 -20.21 -3.34 0.66
CA THR A 11 -19.74 -1.95 0.74
C THR A 11 -19.79 -1.29 -0.63
N ILE A 12 -20.28 -0.04 -0.71
CA ILE A 12 -20.28 0.79 -1.91
C ILE A 12 -19.41 2.01 -1.67
N LEU A 13 -18.36 2.20 -2.47
CA LEU A 13 -17.48 3.36 -2.42
C LEU A 13 -17.73 4.23 -3.65
N ASN A 14 -18.12 5.48 -3.46
CA ASN A 14 -18.31 6.44 -4.53
C ASN A 14 -17.13 7.42 -4.57
N VAL A 15 -16.45 7.47 -5.71
CA VAL A 15 -15.34 8.39 -5.97
C VAL A 15 -15.58 9.16 -7.26
N GLN A 16 -15.01 10.35 -7.38
CA GLN A 16 -14.85 11.00 -8.67
C GLN A 16 -13.45 10.67 -9.18
N ALA A 17 -13.32 10.25 -10.43
CA ALA A 17 -12.05 9.88 -11.03
C ALA A 17 -12.12 9.98 -12.55
N PHE A 18 -10.97 10.07 -13.21
CA PHE A 18 -10.85 9.88 -14.64
C PHE A 18 -10.87 8.37 -14.94
N LEU A 19 -11.51 7.99 -16.04
CA LEU A 19 -11.44 6.60 -16.53
C LEU A 19 -10.03 6.30 -17.04
N ALA A 20 -9.57 5.05 -16.88
CA ALA A 20 -8.27 4.64 -17.43
C ALA A 20 -8.19 4.86 -18.95
N PRO A 21 -7.00 5.15 -19.52
CA PRO A 21 -6.85 5.43 -20.95
C PRO A 21 -7.40 4.33 -21.87
N SER A 22 -7.22 3.06 -21.50
CA SER A 22 -7.77 1.90 -22.23
C SER A 22 -9.30 1.94 -22.30
N ILE A 23 -9.95 2.18 -21.15
CA ILE A 23 -11.41 2.31 -21.04
C ILE A 23 -11.89 3.51 -21.86
N ARG A 24 -11.17 4.64 -21.80
CA ARG A 24 -11.49 5.85 -22.56
C ARG A 24 -11.40 5.61 -24.07
N GLN A 25 -10.41 4.84 -24.53
CA GLN A 25 -10.27 4.48 -25.94
C GLN A 25 -11.39 3.54 -26.41
N ASP A 26 -11.72 2.52 -25.61
CA ASP A 26 -12.83 1.61 -25.92
C ASP A 26 -14.17 2.35 -25.98
N PHE A 27 -14.37 3.31 -25.07
CA PHE A 27 -15.52 4.20 -25.08
C PHE A 27 -15.59 5.06 -26.34
N LYS A 28 -14.48 5.74 -26.70
CA LYS A 28 -14.39 6.52 -27.94
C LYS A 28 -14.70 5.65 -29.16
N LYS A 29 -14.21 4.41 -29.19
CA LYS A 29 -14.45 3.46 -30.27
C LYS A 29 -15.93 3.06 -30.35
N LYS A 30 -16.57 2.71 -29.23
CA LYS A 30 -17.99 2.35 -29.20
C LYS A 30 -18.90 3.48 -29.68
N LEU A 31 -18.67 4.70 -29.18
CA LEU A 31 -19.40 5.90 -29.63
C LEU A 31 -19.17 6.17 -31.12
N TYR A 32 -17.92 6.09 -31.58
CA TYR A 32 -17.59 6.24 -32.99
C TYR A 32 -18.35 5.23 -33.86
N PHE A 33 -18.46 3.96 -33.42
CA PHE A 33 -19.21 2.90 -34.13
C PHE A 33 -20.73 3.11 -34.12
N GLN A 34 -21.30 3.61 -33.02
CA GLN A 34 -22.73 3.90 -32.95
C GLN A 34 -23.12 5.04 -33.88
N HIS A 35 -22.29 6.07 -33.98
CA HIS A 35 -22.59 7.27 -34.73
C HIS A 35 -22.13 7.23 -36.20
N THR A 36 -21.28 6.26 -36.58
CA THR A 36 -20.76 6.16 -37.97
C THR A 36 -21.85 5.95 -39.00
N GLY A 37 -22.89 5.17 -38.69
CA GLY A 37 -24.03 4.99 -39.59
C GLY A 37 -24.81 6.29 -39.82
N ILE A 38 -25.03 7.05 -38.74
CA ILE A 38 -25.71 8.36 -38.80
C ILE A 38 -24.85 9.36 -39.57
N TRP A 39 -23.54 9.44 -39.29
CA TRP A 39 -22.62 10.33 -40.01
C TRP A 39 -22.51 9.99 -41.50
N ALA A 40 -22.49 8.70 -41.86
CA ALA A 40 -22.47 8.28 -43.26
C ALA A 40 -23.74 8.72 -44.01
N VAL A 41 -24.90 8.59 -43.37
CA VAL A 41 -26.18 9.09 -43.91
C VAL A 41 -26.16 10.61 -44.03
N LEU A 42 -25.74 11.34 -43.00
CA LEU A 42 -25.68 12.81 -43.03
C LEU A 42 -24.68 13.33 -44.07
N LEU A 43 -23.54 12.64 -44.28
CA LEU A 43 -22.58 12.97 -45.33
C LEU A 43 -23.13 12.69 -46.72
N LEU A 44 -23.80 11.55 -46.94
CA LEU A 44 -24.51 11.27 -48.19
C LEU A 44 -25.59 12.32 -48.48
N PHE A 45 -26.37 12.71 -47.47
CA PHE A 45 -27.36 13.79 -47.58
C PHE A 45 -26.69 15.13 -47.93
N SER A 46 -25.55 15.46 -47.33
CA SER A 46 -24.81 16.69 -47.68
C SER A 46 -24.34 16.69 -49.13
N PHE A 47 -23.96 15.53 -49.68
CA PHE A 47 -23.54 15.40 -51.07
C PHE A 47 -24.72 15.55 -52.05
N VAL A 48 -25.87 14.93 -51.72
CA VAL A 48 -27.12 15.06 -52.50
C VAL A 48 -27.67 16.48 -52.48
N TYR A 49 -27.54 17.18 -51.35
CA TYR A 49 -28.00 18.57 -51.16
C TYR A 49 -26.88 19.62 -51.28
N SER A 50 -25.77 19.27 -51.92
CA SER A 50 -24.61 20.17 -52.14
C SER A 50 -24.95 21.45 -52.92
N VAL A 51 -26.13 21.48 -53.54
CA VAL A 51 -26.70 22.64 -54.23
C VAL A 51 -27.15 23.75 -53.25
N ILE A 52 -27.32 23.44 -51.96
CA ILE A 52 -27.69 24.41 -50.92
C ILE A 52 -26.56 24.49 -49.86
N PRO A 53 -25.64 25.47 -49.98
CA PRO A 53 -24.46 25.58 -49.11
C PRO A 53 -24.80 25.62 -47.62
N ALA A 54 -25.90 26.27 -47.24
CA ALA A 54 -26.33 26.41 -45.86
C ALA A 54 -26.65 25.05 -45.19
N VAL A 55 -27.29 24.13 -45.93
CA VAL A 55 -27.64 22.79 -45.41
C VAL A 55 -26.39 21.95 -45.19
N SER A 56 -25.43 22.03 -46.11
CA SER A 56 -24.15 21.31 -46.00
C SER A 56 -23.34 21.77 -44.79
N VAL A 57 -23.28 23.08 -44.53
CA VAL A 57 -22.59 23.63 -43.35
C VAL A 57 -23.25 23.18 -42.05
N ILE A 58 -24.59 23.16 -41.99
CA ILE A 58 -25.32 22.69 -40.79
C ILE A 58 -25.04 21.20 -40.53
N LEU A 59 -25.07 20.35 -41.56
CA LEU A 59 -24.81 18.92 -41.41
C LEU A 59 -23.36 18.63 -40.96
N ILE A 60 -22.39 19.34 -41.53
CA ILE A 60 -20.98 19.24 -41.11
C ILE A 60 -20.82 19.73 -39.67
N GLY A 61 -21.52 20.81 -39.29
CA GLY A 61 -21.52 21.34 -37.92
C GLY A 61 -22.07 20.35 -36.90
N ILE A 62 -23.14 19.62 -37.24
CA ILE A 62 -23.70 18.57 -36.38
C ILE A 62 -22.68 17.44 -36.17
N ILE A 63 -22.04 16.97 -37.25
CA ILE A 63 -21.00 15.93 -37.17
C ILE A 63 -19.82 16.43 -36.31
N ALA A 64 -19.32 17.64 -36.56
CA ALA A 64 -18.20 18.21 -35.82
C ALA A 64 -18.50 18.41 -34.33
N PHE A 65 -19.72 18.85 -33.99
CA PHE A 65 -20.16 18.99 -32.61
C PHE A 65 -20.23 17.65 -31.89
N ASP A 66 -20.71 16.62 -32.57
CA ASP A 66 -20.80 15.26 -32.04
C ASP A 66 -19.40 14.67 -31.78
N PHE A 67 -18.46 14.85 -32.73
CA PHE A 67 -17.04 14.51 -32.54
C PHE A 67 -16.40 15.25 -31.36
N PHE A 68 -16.66 16.56 -31.23
CA PHE A 68 -16.15 17.36 -30.13
C PHE A 68 -16.67 16.86 -28.78
N LYS A 69 -17.95 16.47 -28.71
CA LYS A 69 -18.57 15.90 -27.51
C LYS A 69 -17.89 14.58 -27.13
N ILE A 70 -17.68 13.67 -28.09
CA ILE A 70 -16.98 12.39 -27.88
C ILE A 70 -15.55 12.61 -27.37
N TYR A 71 -14.83 13.58 -27.94
CA TYR A 71 -13.45 13.86 -27.55
C TYR A 71 -13.35 14.45 -26.13
N LYS A 72 -14.24 15.38 -25.79
CA LYS A 72 -14.26 16.09 -24.50
C LYS A 72 -14.76 15.23 -23.34
N LEU A 73 -15.54 14.19 -23.61
CA LEU A 73 -16.02 13.25 -22.61
C LEU A 73 -14.90 12.39 -22.00
N GLY A 74 -13.80 12.18 -22.75
CA GLY A 74 -12.66 11.38 -22.28
C GLY A 74 -11.78 12.06 -21.22
N ASP A 75 -11.87 13.38 -21.03
CA ASP A 75 -10.99 14.11 -20.11
C ASP A 75 -11.75 14.73 -18.92
N LYS A 76 -12.93 14.20 -18.61
CA LYS A 76 -13.69 14.61 -17.43
C LYS A 76 -13.61 13.55 -16.35
N GLU A 77 -13.63 14.01 -15.11
CA GLU A 77 -13.92 13.14 -13.98
C GLU A 77 -15.36 12.66 -14.07
N VAL A 78 -15.54 11.36 -13.83
CA VAL A 78 -16.83 10.70 -13.73
C VAL A 78 -16.99 10.16 -12.32
N SER A 79 -18.23 10.05 -11.87
CA SER A 79 -18.49 9.33 -10.63
C SER A 79 -18.34 7.83 -10.89
N VAL A 80 -17.53 7.16 -10.09
CA VAL A 80 -17.28 5.72 -10.15
C VAL A 80 -17.62 5.10 -8.80
N GLN A 81 -18.26 3.95 -8.85
CA GLN A 81 -18.70 3.17 -7.71
C GLN A 81 -17.95 1.86 -7.68
N PHE A 82 -17.35 1.57 -6.55
CA PHE A 82 -16.81 0.25 -6.23
C PHE A 82 -17.83 -0.47 -5.37
N TYR A 83 -18.40 -1.55 -5.91
CA TYR A 83 -19.27 -2.46 -5.19
C TYR A 83 -18.47 -3.65 -4.73
N ILE A 84 -18.32 -3.78 -3.42
CA ILE A 84 -17.68 -4.92 -2.78
C ILE A 84 -18.78 -5.81 -2.22
N LEU A 85 -18.99 -6.96 -2.86
CA LEU A 85 -20.09 -7.89 -2.57
C LEU A 85 -19.51 -9.30 -2.39
N GLY A 86 -19.10 -9.63 -1.16
CA GLY A 86 -18.49 -10.94 -0.87
C GLY A 86 -17.24 -11.17 -1.73
N GLU A 87 -17.30 -12.16 -2.63
CA GLU A 87 -16.20 -12.58 -3.50
C GLU A 87 -16.06 -11.79 -4.80
N THR A 88 -16.81 -10.69 -4.98
CA THR A 88 -16.76 -9.89 -6.21
C THR A 88 -16.57 -8.41 -5.93
N LEU A 89 -15.63 -7.81 -6.66
CA LEU A 89 -15.48 -6.36 -6.78
C LEU A 89 -16.01 -5.91 -8.14
N MET A 90 -17.04 -5.06 -8.14
CA MET A 90 -17.55 -4.44 -9.37
C MET A 90 -17.22 -2.96 -9.38
N VAL A 91 -16.57 -2.49 -10.43
CA VAL A 91 -16.25 -1.07 -10.63
C VAL A 91 -17.13 -0.56 -11.76
N ARG A 92 -18.01 0.40 -11.43
CA ARG A 92 -18.99 0.93 -12.39
C ARG A 92 -19.03 2.42 -12.37
N ASN A 93 -19.20 3.07 -13.51
CA ASN A 93 -19.49 4.50 -13.48
C ASN A 93 -20.96 4.74 -13.09
N HIS A 94 -21.19 5.76 -12.25
CA HIS A 94 -22.49 6.25 -11.83
C HIS A 94 -22.82 7.52 -12.58
N ASP A 95 -22.80 7.44 -13.91
CA ASP A 95 -23.27 8.55 -14.73
C ASP A 95 -24.70 8.27 -15.21
N THR A 96 -25.47 9.35 -15.35
CA THR A 96 -26.89 9.31 -15.75
C THR A 96 -27.10 9.08 -17.24
N ASN A 97 -26.02 9.08 -18.02
CA ASN A 97 -26.07 8.80 -19.45
C ASN A 97 -25.91 7.28 -19.70
N PRO A 98 -26.99 6.56 -20.09
CA PRO A 98 -26.94 5.10 -20.29
C PRO A 98 -25.95 4.66 -21.38
N ASP A 99 -25.58 5.57 -22.30
CA ASP A 99 -24.59 5.29 -23.35
C ASP A 99 -23.15 5.25 -22.81
N ILE A 100 -22.96 5.69 -21.56
CA ILE A 100 -21.69 5.71 -20.84
C ILE A 100 -21.83 4.73 -19.68
N THR A 101 -21.79 3.43 -19.97
CA THR A 101 -21.75 2.41 -18.92
C THR A 101 -20.40 1.70 -18.98
N TYR A 102 -19.47 2.12 -18.13
CA TYR A 102 -18.30 1.34 -17.75
C TYR A 102 -18.72 0.44 -16.60
N ALA A 103 -18.56 -0.86 -16.78
CA ALA A 103 -18.72 -1.85 -15.73
C ALA A 103 -17.62 -2.89 -15.91
N GLU A 104 -16.85 -3.09 -14.84
CA GLU A 104 -15.82 -4.09 -14.79
C GLU A 104 -15.98 -4.90 -13.51
N ASP A 105 -16.03 -6.22 -13.67
CA ASP A 105 -16.23 -7.13 -12.57
C ASP A 105 -14.94 -7.94 -12.37
N PHE A 106 -14.43 -7.92 -11.15
CA PHE A 106 -13.26 -8.68 -10.72
C PHE A 106 -13.69 -9.72 -9.70
N LYS A 107 -13.22 -10.95 -9.86
CA LYS A 107 -13.30 -11.94 -8.78
C LYS A 107 -12.19 -11.66 -7.79
N VAL A 108 -12.53 -11.63 -6.51
CA VAL A 108 -11.58 -11.34 -5.44
C VAL A 108 -10.43 -12.34 -5.44
N ASP A 109 -10.73 -13.62 -5.64
CA ASP A 109 -9.74 -14.69 -5.79
C ASP A 109 -8.72 -14.48 -6.91
N ASP A 110 -9.08 -13.72 -7.93
CA ASP A 110 -8.22 -13.41 -9.07
C ASP A 110 -7.43 -12.12 -8.86
N ILE A 111 -7.77 -11.30 -7.86
CA ILE A 111 -7.05 -10.09 -7.52
C ILE A 111 -5.92 -10.44 -6.57
N GLU A 112 -4.69 -10.20 -7.00
CA GLU A 112 -3.50 -10.38 -6.18
C GLU A 112 -3.20 -9.12 -5.37
N GLN A 113 -3.25 -7.95 -6.00
CA GLN A 113 -2.96 -6.68 -5.33
C GLN A 113 -3.55 -5.48 -6.09
N PHE A 114 -3.70 -4.36 -5.39
CA PHE A 114 -3.87 -3.02 -5.98
C PHE A 114 -2.64 -2.15 -5.70
N PHE A 115 -2.22 -1.35 -6.67
CA PHE A 115 -1.09 -0.43 -6.53
C PHE A 115 -1.36 0.89 -7.26
N ILE A 116 -0.58 1.92 -6.91
CA ILE A 116 -0.70 3.26 -7.47
C ILE A 116 0.55 3.57 -8.29
N LYS A 117 0.38 4.07 -9.51
CA LYS A 117 1.50 4.43 -10.39
C LYS A 117 1.25 5.77 -11.05
N LYS A 118 2.30 6.59 -11.17
CA LYS A 118 2.25 7.84 -11.94
C LYS A 118 2.06 7.52 -13.43
N THR A 119 1.00 8.04 -14.05
CA THR A 119 0.65 7.78 -15.46
C THR A 119 0.83 9.00 -16.36
N GLY A 120 1.03 10.18 -15.79
CA GLY A 120 1.33 11.42 -16.51
C GLY A 120 1.98 12.45 -15.60
N GLU A 121 2.20 13.67 -16.09
CA GLU A 121 2.82 14.75 -15.30
C GLU A 121 2.04 15.05 -14.00
N ASP A 122 0.70 15.08 -14.11
CA ASP A 122 -0.24 15.39 -13.02
C ASP A 122 -1.31 14.29 -12.83
N ARG A 123 -0.96 13.03 -13.14
CA ARG A 123 -1.92 11.91 -13.13
C ARG A 123 -1.36 10.70 -12.42
N TYR A 124 -2.18 10.10 -11.56
CA TYR A 124 -1.88 8.86 -10.85
C TYR A 124 -2.98 7.83 -11.12
N GLY A 125 -2.60 6.64 -11.54
CA GLY A 125 -3.51 5.54 -11.83
C GLY A 125 -3.60 4.54 -10.68
N LEU A 126 -4.81 4.02 -10.44
CA LEU A 126 -5.05 2.86 -9.59
C LEU A 126 -5.02 1.62 -10.49
N PHE A 127 -4.18 0.66 -10.16
CA PHE A 127 -4.00 -0.58 -10.91
C PHE A 127 -4.35 -1.78 -10.02
N ALA A 128 -4.89 -2.83 -10.63
CA ALA A 128 -4.97 -4.16 -10.03
C ALA A 128 -4.05 -5.13 -10.78
N ILE A 129 -3.43 -6.04 -10.03
CA ILE A 129 -2.76 -7.22 -10.58
C ILE A 129 -3.76 -8.35 -10.49
N VAL A 130 -4.11 -8.90 -11.65
CA VAL A 130 -5.16 -9.90 -11.80
C VAL A 130 -4.59 -11.15 -12.44
N GLY A 131 -4.93 -12.32 -11.89
CA GLY A 131 -4.67 -13.64 -12.47
C GLY A 131 -3.59 -14.46 -11.75
N ARG A 132 -3.97 -15.63 -11.21
CA ARG A 132 -3.05 -16.56 -10.50
C ARG A 132 -2.04 -17.29 -11.39
N ARG A 133 -2.33 -17.45 -12.69
CA ARG A 133 -1.49 -18.20 -13.65
C ARG A 133 -0.71 -17.30 -14.62
N GLN A 134 -1.28 -16.14 -14.93
CA GLN A 134 -0.68 -15.14 -15.79
C GLN A 134 -1.03 -13.78 -15.17
N ARG A 135 -0.07 -13.19 -14.50
CA ARG A 135 -0.23 -11.90 -13.84
C ARG A 135 -0.39 -10.82 -14.90
N VAL A 136 -1.50 -10.09 -14.84
CA VAL A 136 -1.77 -8.95 -15.72
C VAL A 136 -1.98 -7.71 -14.86
N SER A 137 -1.18 -6.68 -15.11
CA SER A 137 -1.42 -5.37 -14.55
C SER A 137 -2.52 -4.66 -15.34
N LYS A 138 -3.60 -4.28 -14.64
CA LYS A 138 -4.75 -3.62 -15.25
C LYS A 138 -5.03 -2.31 -14.55
N GLN A 139 -5.02 -1.23 -15.33
CA GLN A 139 -5.39 0.08 -14.85
C GLN A 139 -6.92 0.20 -14.73
N ILE A 140 -7.38 0.63 -13.56
CA ILE A 140 -8.81 0.75 -13.24
C ILE A 140 -9.26 2.20 -13.42
N LEU A 141 -8.56 3.15 -12.79
CA LEU A 141 -8.92 4.57 -12.78
C LEU A 141 -7.67 5.47 -12.76
N GLU A 142 -7.87 6.77 -12.99
CA GLU A 142 -6.88 7.83 -12.84
C GLU A 142 -7.41 8.98 -11.98
N PHE A 143 -6.51 9.61 -11.24
CA PHE A 143 -6.77 10.74 -10.35
C PHE A 143 -5.76 11.85 -10.68
N SER A 144 -6.11 13.11 -10.41
CA SER A 144 -5.13 14.21 -10.39
C SER A 144 -4.17 14.07 -9.21
N SER A 145 -2.99 14.70 -9.27
CA SER A 145 -2.04 14.68 -8.14
C SER A 145 -2.62 15.26 -6.86
N GLU A 146 -3.49 16.27 -6.97
CA GLU A 146 -4.18 16.90 -5.84
C GLU A 146 -5.03 15.90 -5.04
N ARG A 147 -5.48 14.81 -5.69
CA ARG A 147 -6.33 13.76 -5.11
C ARG A 147 -5.58 12.46 -4.89
N LEU A 148 -4.24 12.51 -4.84
CA LEU A 148 -3.38 11.37 -4.53
C LEU A 148 -3.72 10.74 -3.16
N HIS A 149 -4.11 11.54 -2.18
CA HIS A 149 -4.57 11.03 -0.89
C HIS A 149 -5.84 10.17 -1.03
N GLU A 150 -6.82 10.61 -1.85
CA GLU A 150 -8.07 9.86 -2.04
C GLU A 150 -7.85 8.50 -2.73
N ILE A 151 -6.90 8.40 -3.66
CA ILE A 151 -6.57 7.13 -4.32
C ILE A 151 -5.86 6.17 -3.35
N HIS A 152 -5.02 6.68 -2.45
CA HIS A 152 -4.41 5.88 -1.38
C HIS A 152 -5.47 5.37 -0.41
N ASP A 153 -6.37 6.23 0.07
CA ASP A 153 -7.47 5.83 0.96
C ASP A 153 -8.37 4.78 0.30
N LEU A 154 -8.70 4.98 -0.98
CA LEU A 154 -9.48 4.02 -1.76
C LEU A 154 -8.78 2.66 -1.87
N LYS A 155 -7.46 2.64 -2.13
CA LYS A 155 -6.66 1.40 -2.21
C LYS A 155 -6.74 0.64 -0.89
N VAL A 156 -6.49 1.33 0.23
CA VAL A 156 -6.49 0.74 1.58
C VAL A 156 -7.87 0.16 1.91
N ILE A 157 -8.95 0.92 1.67
CA ILE A 157 -10.30 0.44 1.96
C ILE A 157 -10.64 -0.80 1.11
N ILE A 158 -10.24 -0.83 -0.16
CA ILE A 158 -10.47 -1.99 -1.03
C ILE A 158 -9.68 -3.20 -0.51
N HIS A 159 -8.41 -3.01 -0.12
CA HIS A 159 -7.59 -4.07 0.48
C HIS A 159 -8.20 -4.63 1.76
N GLU A 160 -8.56 -3.76 2.71
CA GLU A 160 -9.19 -4.14 3.98
C GLU A 160 -10.50 -4.90 3.77
N LYS A 161 -11.32 -4.47 2.80
CA LYS A 161 -12.63 -5.08 2.56
C LYS A 161 -12.57 -6.38 1.76
N LEU A 162 -11.50 -6.59 1.00
CA LEU A 162 -11.31 -7.78 0.18
C LEU A 162 -10.34 -8.80 0.78
N ASP A 163 -9.72 -8.48 1.92
CA ASP A 163 -8.64 -9.27 2.52
C ASP A 163 -7.50 -9.54 1.51
N VAL A 164 -7.27 -8.57 0.64
CA VAL A 164 -6.19 -8.60 -0.36
C VAL A 164 -4.92 -8.08 0.31
N ASP A 165 -3.81 -8.77 0.08
CA ASP A 165 -2.53 -8.42 0.70
C ASP A 165 -2.15 -6.95 0.40
N VAL A 166 -1.95 -6.19 1.48
CA VAL A 166 -1.60 -4.77 1.44
C VAL A 166 -0.11 -4.60 1.08
N ASN A 167 0.71 -5.64 1.28
CA ASN A 167 2.15 -5.62 1.06
C ASN A 167 2.51 -5.36 -0.40
N GLU A 168 3.34 -4.34 -0.68
CA GLU A 168 3.83 -4.06 -2.03
C GLU A 168 4.53 -5.29 -2.63
N LEU A 169 4.15 -5.69 -3.85
CA LEU A 169 4.83 -6.76 -4.58
C LEU A 169 6.29 -6.38 -4.81
N GLU A 170 7.20 -7.08 -4.13
CA GLU A 170 8.63 -6.98 -4.36
C GLU A 170 8.99 -7.51 -5.76
N GLY A 171 9.71 -6.70 -6.54
CA GLY A 171 10.37 -7.14 -7.78
C GLY A 171 9.54 -7.06 -9.06
N GLU A 172 9.29 -5.84 -9.57
CA GLU A 172 9.43 -5.47 -11.00
C GLU A 172 9.07 -3.97 -11.19
N TYR A 173 10.00 -3.10 -10.77
CA TYR A 173 10.09 -1.72 -11.25
C TYR A 173 11.56 -1.36 -11.50
N GLU A 174 12.26 -2.19 -12.28
CA GLU A 174 13.50 -1.75 -12.92
C GLU A 174 13.16 -0.65 -13.93
N GLY A 175 13.39 0.60 -13.56
CA GLY A 175 13.26 1.70 -14.52
C GLY A 175 13.11 3.13 -14.02
N TYR A 176 13.12 3.41 -12.71
CA TYR A 176 13.08 4.80 -12.25
C TYR A 176 14.30 5.19 -11.39
N SER A 177 15.09 6.06 -12.01
CA SER A 177 16.21 6.83 -11.50
C SER A 177 15.97 7.39 -10.09
N LYS A 178 16.93 7.08 -9.22
CA LYS A 178 16.96 7.23 -7.76
C LYS A 178 17.06 8.68 -7.24
N LYS A 179 16.56 9.72 -7.90
CA LYS A 179 16.83 11.12 -7.45
C LYS A 179 15.75 12.20 -7.44
N GLU A 180 14.50 11.95 -7.85
CA GLU A 180 13.46 12.98 -7.69
C GLU A 180 12.09 12.37 -7.38
N ILE A 181 11.90 11.93 -6.13
CA ILE A 181 10.58 11.86 -5.52
C ILE A 181 10.70 12.58 -4.19
N ALA A 182 10.21 13.82 -4.16
CA ALA A 182 10.03 14.58 -2.94
C ALA A 182 9.11 13.77 -2.00
N GLU A 183 9.67 13.43 -0.84
CA GLU A 183 9.06 12.73 0.28
C GLU A 183 7.69 13.29 0.68
N PRO A 184 6.72 12.44 1.05
CA PRO A 184 5.69 12.86 1.99
C PRO A 184 6.28 12.86 3.41
N LYS A 185 6.81 14.02 3.83
CA LYS A 185 7.02 14.33 5.25
C LYS A 185 5.67 14.32 5.98
N ARG A 186 5.49 13.27 6.80
CA ARG A 186 4.59 13.10 7.94
C ARG A 186 3.25 13.85 7.94
N ASN A 187 2.20 13.07 7.75
CA ASN A 187 1.12 13.02 8.73
C ASN A 187 0.49 11.62 8.68
N ARG A 188 1.21 10.61 9.19
CA ARG A 188 0.69 9.24 9.22
C ARG A 188 -0.24 9.11 10.43
N GLN A 189 -1.53 8.89 10.16
CA GLN A 189 -2.41 8.25 11.12
C GLN A 189 -1.77 6.91 11.47
N TYR A 190 -1.24 6.85 12.69
CA TYR A 190 -0.54 5.70 13.21
C TYR A 190 -1.44 4.48 13.10
N PHE A 191 -0.87 3.36 12.66
CA PHE A 191 -1.47 2.03 12.64
C PHE A 191 -2.57 1.84 13.71
N LYS A 192 -3.77 1.45 13.30
CA LYS A 192 -4.70 0.73 14.19
C LYS A 192 -4.19 -0.70 14.40
N LEU A 193 -3.02 -0.86 15.02
CA LEU A 193 -2.60 -2.13 15.62
C LEU A 193 -3.48 -2.47 16.84
N PHE A 194 -4.23 -1.47 17.32
CA PHE A 194 -5.09 -1.50 18.49
C PHE A 194 -6.40 -0.79 18.13
N ASN A 195 -7.53 -1.24 18.66
CA ASN A 195 -8.77 -0.45 18.63
C ASN A 195 -8.68 0.83 19.50
N GLN A 196 -7.48 1.17 20.00
CA GLN A 196 -7.13 2.41 20.67
C GLN A 196 -6.16 3.21 19.79
N ASP A 197 -6.34 4.53 19.77
CA ASP A 197 -5.35 5.44 19.18
C ASP A 197 -4.00 5.20 19.87
N ILE A 198 -2.90 5.03 19.11
CA ILE A 198 -1.53 4.91 19.66
C ILE A 198 -1.15 6.11 20.57
N LYS A 199 -1.93 7.21 20.55
CA LYS A 199 -1.82 8.30 21.52
C LYS A 199 -2.14 7.88 22.97
N ASP A 200 -2.94 6.84 23.19
CA ASP A 200 -3.27 6.30 24.53
C ASP A 200 -2.10 5.46 25.10
N ILE A 201 -1.39 4.69 24.26
CA ILE A 201 -0.19 3.94 24.65
C ILE A 201 0.98 4.89 24.96
N ARG A 202 0.98 6.08 24.34
CA ARG A 202 2.06 7.08 24.36
C ARG A 202 2.33 7.75 25.71
N GLN A 203 1.57 7.47 26.77
CA GLN A 203 1.66 8.28 27.99
C GLN A 203 1.78 7.50 29.31
N ARG A 204 2.54 6.38 29.35
CA ARG A 204 2.80 5.52 30.54
C ARG A 204 1.84 4.31 30.66
N GLY A 205 1.67 3.56 29.58
CA GLY A 205 1.00 2.26 29.65
C GLY A 205 1.83 1.23 30.42
N VAL A 206 1.19 0.42 31.26
CA VAL A 206 1.75 -0.80 31.84
C VAL A 206 1.38 -1.96 30.91
N ILE A 207 2.35 -2.76 30.52
CA ILE A 207 2.18 -3.98 29.72
C ILE A 207 2.47 -5.19 30.60
N THR A 208 1.52 -6.11 30.73
CA THR A 208 1.75 -7.37 31.44
C THR A 208 2.30 -8.45 30.50
N LEU A 209 3.57 -8.84 30.66
CA LEU A 209 4.20 -9.93 29.90
C LEU A 209 4.46 -11.12 30.82
N GLN A 210 3.93 -12.30 30.46
CA GLN A 210 4.18 -13.55 31.21
C GLN A 210 3.85 -13.48 32.72
N GLY A 211 2.96 -12.57 33.12
CA GLY A 211 2.57 -12.36 34.52
C GLY A 211 3.24 -11.18 35.21
N ASP A 212 4.22 -10.54 34.57
CA ASP A 212 4.95 -9.39 35.10
C ASP A 212 4.54 -8.09 34.40
N ASP A 213 4.34 -7.03 35.19
CA ASP A 213 3.96 -5.70 34.71
C ASP A 213 5.19 -4.86 34.38
N TYR A 214 5.26 -4.39 33.13
CA TYR A 214 6.34 -3.55 32.62
C TYR A 214 5.81 -2.17 32.24
N GLN A 215 6.50 -1.12 32.67
CA GLN A 215 6.15 0.24 32.28
C GLN A 215 6.85 0.62 30.98
N ILE A 216 6.12 1.13 29.99
CA ILE A 216 6.76 1.65 28.78
C ILE A 216 7.40 3.01 29.11
N HIS A 217 8.73 3.09 28.98
CA HIS A 217 9.48 4.32 29.23
C HIS A 217 9.59 5.20 28.01
N SER A 218 9.81 4.60 26.84
CA SER A 218 9.93 5.32 25.58
C SER A 218 9.54 4.43 24.41
N ILE A 219 9.20 5.08 23.29
CA ILE A 219 8.85 4.41 22.05
C ILE A 219 9.74 4.99 20.96
N SER A 220 10.45 4.10 20.28
CA SER A 220 11.16 4.43 19.05
C SER A 220 10.63 3.65 17.86
N GLN A 221 10.83 4.23 16.69
CA GLN A 221 10.35 3.74 15.42
C GLN A 221 11.51 3.69 14.45
N ILE A 222 11.56 2.66 13.63
CA ILE A 222 12.48 2.59 12.50
C ILE A 222 11.64 2.47 11.25
N ASP A 223 11.79 3.43 10.34
CA ASP A 223 11.16 3.38 9.03
C ASP A 223 12.17 2.83 8.03
N TRP A 224 11.88 1.67 7.48
CA TRP A 224 12.75 0.94 6.56
C TRP A 224 12.56 1.45 5.12
N GLU A 225 13.61 1.37 4.30
CA GLU A 225 13.56 1.72 2.88
C GLU A 225 12.54 0.89 2.09
N ASN A 226 12.25 -0.33 2.55
CA ASN A 226 11.22 -1.21 1.97
C ASN A 226 9.78 -0.79 2.32
N GLY A 227 9.59 0.37 2.98
CA GLY A 227 8.28 0.95 3.27
C GLY A 227 7.62 0.44 4.57
N PHE A 228 8.22 -0.55 5.24
CA PHE A 228 7.74 -1.06 6.52
C PHE A 228 8.24 -0.20 7.69
N SER A 229 7.53 -0.27 8.82
CA SER A 229 7.96 0.35 10.07
C SER A 229 8.08 -0.70 11.16
N SER A 230 9.19 -0.68 11.87
CA SER A 230 9.36 -1.42 13.13
C SER A 230 9.19 -0.50 14.32
N LEU A 231 8.63 -1.03 15.41
CA LEU A 231 8.45 -0.29 16.66
C LEU A 231 9.22 -0.96 17.78
N LYS A 232 9.84 -0.14 18.62
CA LYS A 232 10.53 -0.60 19.82
C LYS A 232 9.95 0.12 21.04
N PHE A 233 9.51 -0.65 22.02
CA PHE A 233 9.00 -0.17 23.30
C PHE A 233 10.03 -0.49 24.38
N ALA A 234 10.65 0.53 24.97
CA ALA A 234 11.57 0.33 26.08
C ALA A 234 10.78 0.01 27.36
N LEU A 235 11.11 -1.11 28.00
CA LEU A 235 10.42 -1.58 29.21
C LEU A 235 11.22 -1.30 30.49
N ASP A 236 12.52 -1.55 30.44
CA ASP A 236 13.50 -1.20 31.49
C ASP A 236 14.85 -0.88 30.83
N GLU A 237 15.95 -0.82 31.60
CA GLU A 237 17.28 -0.48 31.06
C GLU A 237 17.79 -1.49 30.02
N ASP A 238 17.42 -2.77 30.17
CA ASP A 238 17.95 -3.86 29.35
C ASP A 238 16.89 -4.48 28.44
N ASN A 239 15.60 -4.39 28.80
CA ASN A 239 14.52 -5.07 28.11
C ASN A 239 13.68 -4.12 27.26
N SER A 240 13.25 -4.65 26.13
CA SER A 240 12.34 -3.96 25.21
C SER A 240 11.42 -4.94 24.51
N LEU A 241 10.28 -4.44 24.03
CA LEU A 241 9.48 -5.14 23.04
C LEU A 241 9.81 -4.60 21.67
N PHE A 242 10.13 -5.49 20.73
CA PHE A 242 10.37 -5.14 19.36
C PHE A 242 9.30 -5.76 18.48
N TYR A 243 8.56 -4.89 17.78
CA TYR A 243 7.63 -5.26 16.75
C TYR A 243 8.36 -5.20 15.40
N TYR A 244 8.65 -6.38 14.88
CA TYR A 244 9.24 -6.55 13.56
C TYR A 244 8.15 -6.82 12.54
N SER A 245 8.08 -5.97 11.51
CA SER A 245 7.17 -6.13 10.38
C SER A 245 7.99 -6.36 9.12
N SER A 246 7.61 -7.38 8.36
CA SER A 246 8.13 -7.69 7.03
C SER A 246 6.98 -8.14 6.14
N VAL A 247 7.27 -8.36 4.86
CA VAL A 247 6.30 -8.82 3.85
C VAL A 247 5.60 -10.11 4.27
N SER A 248 6.31 -11.09 4.81
CA SER A 248 5.75 -12.42 5.08
C SER A 248 5.53 -12.74 6.55
N LYS A 249 6.14 -11.95 7.44
CA LYS A 249 6.24 -12.25 8.87
C LYS A 249 6.04 -11.01 9.71
N MET A 250 5.22 -11.14 10.74
CA MET A 250 5.09 -10.18 11.82
C MET A 250 5.49 -10.87 13.12
N TYR A 251 6.45 -10.29 13.82
CA TYR A 251 6.93 -10.79 15.10
C TYR A 251 6.78 -9.73 16.17
N LEU A 252 6.37 -10.17 17.37
CA LEU A 252 6.56 -9.42 18.59
C LEU A 252 7.59 -10.16 19.44
N ILE A 253 8.69 -9.49 19.73
CA ILE A 253 9.88 -10.08 20.30
C ILE A 253 10.19 -9.37 21.61
N LYS A 254 10.37 -10.13 22.69
CA LYS A 254 10.95 -9.59 23.91
C LYS A 254 12.45 -9.61 23.73
N GLU A 255 13.05 -8.43 23.62
CA GLU A 255 14.48 -8.25 23.38
C GLU A 255 15.21 -7.79 24.63
N GLN A 256 16.33 -8.42 24.91
CA GLN A 256 17.32 -8.00 25.88
C GLN A 256 18.52 -7.38 25.16
N ASN A 257 18.94 -6.20 25.61
CA ASN A 257 20.14 -5.53 25.16
C ASN A 257 21.39 -6.29 25.63
N ILE A 258 22.30 -6.54 24.71
CA ILE A 258 23.58 -7.19 24.98
C ILE A 258 24.65 -6.12 24.96
N HIS A 259 25.11 -5.72 26.15
CA HIS A 259 26.11 -4.67 26.32
C HIS A 259 27.50 -5.06 25.81
N TYR A 260 27.84 -6.35 25.90
CA TYR A 260 29.13 -6.86 25.42
C TYR A 260 28.92 -8.00 24.43
N LEU A 261 29.39 -7.83 23.20
CA LEU A 261 29.39 -8.88 22.16
C LEU A 261 30.07 -10.18 22.61
N TYR A 262 31.02 -10.10 23.55
CA TYR A 262 31.68 -11.25 24.16
C TYR A 262 30.70 -12.15 24.95
N ASP A 263 29.59 -11.62 25.44
CA ASP A 263 28.54 -12.38 26.14
C ASP A 263 27.80 -13.34 25.19
N LEU A 264 27.97 -13.16 23.88
CA LEU A 264 27.46 -14.06 22.83
C LEU A 264 28.54 -15.03 22.33
N ASN A 265 29.72 -15.08 22.96
CA ASN A 265 30.89 -15.84 22.51
C ASN A 265 31.33 -15.52 21.06
N MET A 266 31.06 -14.31 20.57
CA MET A 266 31.45 -13.87 19.23
C MET A 266 32.74 -13.06 19.28
N TYR A 267 33.88 -13.75 19.36
CA TYR A 267 35.21 -13.15 19.60
C TYR A 267 35.82 -12.41 18.38
N HIS A 268 35.18 -12.46 17.22
CA HIS A 268 35.75 -12.01 15.94
C HIS A 268 34.82 -11.14 15.09
N LEU A 269 33.74 -10.58 15.66
CA LEU A 269 32.97 -9.59 14.90
C LEU A 269 33.88 -8.40 14.59
N ALA A 270 34.06 -8.11 13.30
CA ALA A 270 34.68 -6.89 12.85
C ALA A 270 33.86 -5.69 13.37
N ASP A 271 34.49 -4.53 13.55
CA ASP A 271 33.83 -3.25 13.89
C ASP A 271 32.77 -2.80 12.85
N ASP A 272 32.49 -3.62 11.86
CA ASP A 272 31.61 -3.40 10.73
C ASP A 272 30.70 -4.63 10.52
N LEU A 273 29.39 -4.38 10.45
CA LEU A 273 28.36 -5.39 10.22
C LEU A 273 28.50 -6.07 8.83
N SER A 274 29.26 -5.47 7.90
CA SER A 274 29.45 -5.97 6.53
C SER A 274 30.08 -7.37 6.42
N ASN A 275 30.76 -7.84 7.46
CA ASN A 275 31.46 -9.13 7.47
C ASN A 275 30.80 -10.21 8.35
N ILE A 276 29.60 -9.95 8.86
CA ILE A 276 28.87 -10.95 9.66
C ILE A 276 28.32 -12.01 8.71
N GLY A 277 28.72 -13.26 8.93
CA GLY A 277 28.29 -14.38 8.08
C GLY A 277 26.78 -14.64 8.14
N ASN A 278 26.26 -15.34 7.14
CA ASN A 278 24.83 -15.67 7.02
C ASN A 278 24.34 -16.68 8.09
N LYS A 279 25.25 -17.24 8.89
CA LYS A 279 24.98 -18.18 9.96
C LYS A 279 25.85 -17.84 11.15
N LEU A 280 25.25 -17.81 12.33
CA LEU A 280 25.92 -17.59 13.61
C LEU A 280 25.59 -18.73 14.57
N GLU A 281 26.55 -19.12 15.38
CA GLU A 281 26.32 -20.04 16.50
C GLU A 281 26.55 -19.26 17.80
N VAL A 282 25.52 -19.16 18.63
CA VAL A 282 25.57 -18.42 19.89
C VAL A 282 25.06 -19.34 20.99
N ASN A 283 25.93 -19.66 21.95
CA ASN A 283 25.63 -20.55 23.08
C ASN A 283 25.04 -21.91 22.65
N GLY A 284 25.54 -22.47 21.54
CA GLY A 284 25.10 -23.77 21.00
C GLY A 284 23.78 -23.73 20.22
N VAL A 285 23.20 -22.54 20.01
CA VAL A 285 22.03 -22.32 19.15
C VAL A 285 22.48 -21.72 17.84
N GLU A 286 22.02 -22.30 16.73
CA GLU A 286 22.29 -21.80 15.39
C GLU A 286 21.24 -20.77 14.98
N TYR A 287 21.72 -19.64 14.45
CA TYR A 287 20.92 -18.54 13.94
C TYR A 287 21.27 -18.28 12.49
N TYR A 288 20.26 -17.99 11.68
CA TYR A 288 20.36 -17.78 10.25
C TYR A 288 19.93 -16.37 9.90
N LEU A 289 20.72 -15.71 9.04
CA LEU A 289 20.40 -14.38 8.56
C LEU A 289 19.10 -14.43 7.76
N CYS A 290 18.11 -13.66 8.19
CA CYS A 290 16.79 -13.65 7.57
C CYS A 290 16.43 -12.29 6.95
N ALA A 291 16.98 -11.18 7.47
CA ALA A 291 16.78 -9.87 6.85
C ALA A 291 17.98 -8.94 7.02
N ILE A 292 18.18 -8.10 6.01
CA ILE A 292 19.11 -6.97 5.99
C ILE A 292 18.25 -5.74 5.69
N ASN A 293 18.19 -4.78 6.60
CA ASN A 293 17.37 -3.57 6.41
C ASN A 293 18.21 -2.30 6.54
N GLN A 294 17.83 -1.29 5.76
CA GLN A 294 18.30 0.09 5.86
C GLN A 294 17.11 1.00 6.12
N GLY A 295 17.31 2.09 6.86
CA GLY A 295 16.20 3.00 7.18
C GLY A 295 16.58 4.17 8.07
N GLU A 296 15.56 4.84 8.59
CA GLU A 296 15.65 6.02 9.44
C GLU A 296 15.14 5.70 10.85
N TYR A 297 15.86 6.12 11.89
CA TYR A 297 15.48 5.92 13.29
C TYR A 297 14.89 7.18 13.90
N PHE A 298 13.75 6.99 14.54
CA PHE A 298 13.01 8.04 15.21
C PHE A 298 12.79 7.73 16.68
N SER A 299 13.06 8.70 17.55
CA SER A 299 12.69 8.66 18.97
C SER A 299 11.59 9.67 19.22
N GLU A 300 10.43 9.23 19.74
CA GLU A 300 9.30 10.12 20.07
C GLU A 300 8.86 11.07 18.94
N SER A 301 9.01 10.65 17.68
CA SER A 301 8.77 11.47 16.49
C SER A 301 9.84 12.53 16.22
N THR A 302 11.05 12.41 16.74
CA THR A 302 12.21 13.18 16.28
C THR A 302 13.11 12.26 15.47
N LEU A 303 13.61 12.73 14.32
CA LEU A 303 14.61 12.00 13.56
C LEU A 303 15.92 12.09 14.34
N GLU A 304 16.42 10.94 14.79
CA GLU A 304 17.65 10.83 15.57
C GLU A 304 18.81 10.36 14.70
N ASP A 305 18.53 9.49 13.72
CA ASP A 305 19.51 8.95 12.79
C ASP A 305 18.85 8.68 11.44
N ASP A 306 19.45 9.19 10.36
CA ASP A 306 18.99 9.03 8.98
C ASP A 306 19.60 7.82 8.26
N GLU A 307 20.62 7.18 8.85
CA GLU A 307 21.30 6.02 8.27
C GLU A 307 21.41 4.86 9.28
N VAL A 308 20.33 4.10 9.41
CA VAL A 308 20.28 2.88 10.23
C VAL A 308 20.54 1.67 9.36
N TYR A 309 21.41 0.77 9.83
CA TYR A 309 21.61 -0.54 9.23
C TYR A 309 21.28 -1.65 10.22
N GLN A 310 20.48 -2.62 9.81
CA GLN A 310 20.08 -3.75 10.64
C GLN A 310 20.36 -5.09 9.97
N LEU A 311 20.93 -6.03 10.73
CA LEU A 311 20.92 -7.46 10.43
C LEU A 311 20.01 -8.17 11.42
N PHE A 312 19.13 -9.02 10.91
CA PHE A 312 18.17 -9.76 11.71
C PHE A 312 18.35 -11.26 11.46
N PHE A 313 18.53 -12.01 12.53
CA PHE A 313 18.75 -13.46 12.51
C PHE A 313 17.67 -14.18 13.31
N GLU A 314 17.25 -15.34 12.83
CA GLU A 314 16.29 -16.23 13.48
C GLU A 314 16.86 -17.64 13.59
N ASN A 315 16.49 -18.39 14.63
CA ASN A 315 16.81 -19.81 14.71
C ASN A 315 15.81 -20.66 13.88
N ASP A 316 16.12 -21.94 13.68
CA ASP A 316 15.29 -22.86 12.88
C ASP A 316 13.84 -22.97 13.40
N GLU A 317 13.65 -22.88 14.72
CA GLU A 317 12.35 -23.00 15.38
C GLU A 317 11.53 -21.69 15.37
N GLN A 318 12.12 -20.57 14.91
CA GLN A 318 11.50 -19.23 14.85
C GLN A 318 10.98 -18.74 16.20
N ASP A 319 11.67 -19.08 17.28
CA ASP A 319 11.34 -18.68 18.65
C ASP A 319 12.46 -17.86 19.31
N ALA A 320 13.68 -17.88 18.77
CA ALA A 320 14.81 -17.08 19.22
C ALA A 320 15.39 -16.21 18.10
N PHE A 321 15.78 -14.98 18.44
CA PHE A 321 16.25 -13.98 17.49
C PHE A 321 17.52 -13.28 17.96
N LEU A 322 18.34 -12.85 16.99
CA LEU A 322 19.44 -11.93 17.21
C LEU A 322 19.29 -10.75 16.25
N ARG A 323 19.43 -9.54 16.79
CA ARG A 323 19.31 -8.31 16.02
C ARG A 323 20.52 -7.43 16.26
N PHE A 324 21.23 -7.15 15.18
CA PHE A 324 22.33 -6.20 15.16
C PHE A 324 21.84 -4.95 14.47
N ILE A 325 22.07 -3.79 15.07
CA ILE A 325 21.63 -2.52 14.49
C ILE A 325 22.68 -1.45 14.74
N VAL A 326 23.02 -0.68 13.71
CA VAL A 326 23.85 0.51 13.84
C VAL A 326 22.92 1.69 13.99
N ILE A 327 23.04 2.41 15.11
CA ILE A 327 22.37 3.69 15.35
C ILE A 327 23.43 4.66 15.87
N ASN A 328 23.52 5.84 15.28
CA ASN A 328 24.50 6.88 15.57
C ASN A 328 25.94 6.34 15.56
N ASN A 329 26.29 5.61 14.50
CA ASN A 329 27.59 4.92 14.33
C ASN A 329 27.95 3.95 15.46
N THR A 330 26.98 3.52 16.27
CA THR A 330 27.20 2.57 17.36
C THR A 330 26.43 1.29 17.08
N ILE A 331 27.13 0.16 17.06
CA ILE A 331 26.51 -1.16 16.95
C ILE A 331 25.83 -1.49 18.28
N LYS A 332 24.55 -1.80 18.22
CA LYS A 332 23.76 -2.35 19.32
C LYS A 332 23.32 -3.76 18.97
N VAL A 333 23.31 -4.62 19.97
CA VAL A 333 22.99 -6.03 19.80
C VAL A 333 21.87 -6.40 20.75
N TYR A 334 20.88 -7.10 20.21
CA TYR A 334 19.72 -7.54 20.96
C TYR A 334 19.55 -9.04 20.79
N LYS A 335 19.32 -9.73 21.90
CA LYS A 335 18.88 -11.12 21.91
C LYS A 335 17.41 -11.15 22.26
N GLY A 336 16.60 -11.81 21.45
CA GLY A 336 15.16 -11.80 21.63
C GLY A 336 14.52 -13.17 21.63
N GLU A 337 13.36 -13.26 22.25
CA GLU A 337 12.49 -14.43 22.24
C GLU A 337 11.10 -14.06 21.73
N ARG A 338 10.49 -14.94 20.94
CA ARG A 338 9.16 -14.73 20.38
C ARG A 338 8.12 -14.73 21.49
N ILE A 339 7.25 -13.71 21.50
CA ILE A 339 6.05 -13.74 22.32
C ILE A 339 4.94 -14.47 21.53
N LEU A 340 4.37 -15.51 22.15
CA LEU A 340 3.30 -16.30 21.52
C LEU A 340 1.98 -15.50 21.45
N LEU A 341 1.21 -15.73 20.38
CA LEU A 341 0.00 -14.96 20.06
C LEU A 341 -1.07 -14.95 21.18
N HIS A 342 -1.18 -16.02 21.97
CA HIS A 342 -2.11 -16.09 23.10
C HIS A 342 -1.66 -15.23 24.29
N GLN A 343 -0.36 -14.97 24.44
CA GLN A 343 0.16 -14.03 25.45
C GLN A 343 -0.12 -12.59 25.01
N LEU A 344 -0.15 -12.33 23.70
CA LEU A 344 -0.60 -11.10 23.05
C LEU A 344 -2.06 -10.74 23.39
N GLN A 345 -2.95 -11.73 23.55
CA GLN A 345 -4.35 -11.52 23.98
C GLN A 345 -4.46 -11.07 25.44
N ASN A 346 -3.50 -11.45 26.30
CA ASN A 346 -3.45 -10.97 27.69
C ASN A 346 -2.84 -9.56 27.80
N ILE A 347 -1.93 -9.23 26.88
CA ILE A 347 -1.34 -7.89 26.72
C ILE A 347 -2.36 -6.91 26.11
N LEU A 348 -3.26 -7.42 25.25
CA LEU A 348 -4.22 -6.65 24.46
C LEU A 348 -5.55 -7.40 24.33
N PRO A 349 -6.44 -7.35 25.34
CA PRO A 349 -7.67 -8.16 25.39
C PRO A 349 -8.72 -7.85 24.30
N GLN A 350 -8.46 -6.90 23.41
CA GLN A 350 -9.37 -6.49 22.33
C GLN A 350 -8.90 -6.87 20.92
N VAL A 351 -7.83 -7.66 20.78
CA VAL A 351 -7.43 -8.22 19.49
C VAL A 351 -8.15 -9.55 19.28
N SER A 352 -9.31 -9.50 18.63
CA SER A 352 -9.90 -10.65 17.95
C SER A 352 -9.34 -10.71 16.54
N PHE A 353 -8.58 -11.76 16.23
CA PHE A 353 -8.16 -12.11 14.88
C PHE A 353 -9.30 -12.80 14.13
#